data_AF-A0A950RJ07-F1
#
_entry.id   AF-A0A950RJ07-F1
#
_cell.length_a   1.000
_cell.length_b   1.000
_cell.length_c   1.000
_cell.angle_alpha   90.00
_cell.angle_beta   90.00
_cell.angle_gamma   90.00
#
_symmetry.space_group_name_H-M   'P 1'
#
loop_
_entity.id
_entity.type
_entity.pdbx_description
1 polymer ?
#
loop_
_entity_poly.entity_id
_entity_poly.type
_entity_poly.pdbx_seq_one_letter_code
_entity_poly.pdbx_strand_id
1 'polypeptide(L)'
;MLNSFSAHSEVIEEMRKQRLFSIGHSNHDQAWFLQLLQRTSITAVADVRSQPFSRRFPQFNWPELERALRALDIGYAFLGEFLGGRPRHLGLYDPEGQVDYERVRQTEMFQQGLSHLEEVLKSNRVALLCSEEDPLHCHRGLMIAPALVERGRAVWHLRGDGSVETARQAEDRLLAETGVGAGILDGLFAAAVTEEERSELLGEAYRMQARRRAFRLRPAVADEEENTKE
;
A
#
# COMPACT_ATOMS: atom_id res chain seq x y z
N MET A 1 6.22 -31.63 -20.41
CA MET A 1 7.12 -30.57 -19.89
C MET A 1 7.17 -29.31 -20.80
N LEU A 2 6.11 -28.97 -21.55
CA LEU A 2 6.10 -27.80 -22.46
C LEU A 2 5.17 -26.65 -22.02
N ASN A 3 4.40 -26.79 -20.94
CA ASN A 3 3.42 -25.77 -20.51
C ASN A 3 3.96 -24.69 -19.57
N SER A 4 5.14 -24.87 -18.94
CA SER A 4 5.63 -23.90 -17.94
C SER A 4 6.28 -22.66 -18.57
N PHE A 5 6.91 -22.79 -19.74
CA PHE A 5 7.59 -21.67 -20.41
C PHE A 5 6.61 -20.65 -21.00
N SER A 6 5.45 -21.09 -21.50
CA SER A 6 4.41 -20.22 -22.09
C SER A 6 3.76 -19.34 -21.03
N ALA A 7 3.38 -19.92 -19.89
CA ALA A 7 2.75 -19.18 -18.79
C ALA A 7 3.69 -18.12 -18.17
N HIS A 8 5.00 -18.41 -18.07
CA HIS A 8 5.97 -17.41 -17.60
C HIS A 8 6.12 -16.23 -18.56
N SER A 9 6.05 -16.47 -19.88
CA SER A 9 6.13 -15.40 -20.89
C SER A 9 4.90 -14.49 -20.85
N GLU A 10 3.71 -15.07 -20.70
CA GLU A 10 2.45 -14.31 -20.60
C GLU A 10 2.40 -13.43 -19.35
N VAL A 11 2.83 -13.94 -18.20
CA VAL A 11 2.89 -13.16 -16.95
C VAL A 11 3.87 -11.99 -17.06
N ILE A 12 5.04 -12.20 -17.69
CA ILE A 12 6.02 -11.12 -17.90
C ILE A 12 5.48 -10.06 -18.85
N GLU A 13 4.78 -10.47 -19.90
CA GLU A 13 4.19 -9.54 -20.86
C GLU A 13 3.03 -8.75 -20.25
N GLU A 14 2.20 -9.41 -19.45
CA GLU A 14 1.15 -8.74 -18.67
C GLU A 14 1.77 -7.71 -17.72
N MET A 15 2.78 -8.10 -16.92
CA MET A 15 3.53 -7.19 -16.04
C MET A 15 4.13 -5.98 -16.76
N ARG A 16 4.52 -6.11 -18.03
CA ARG A 16 5.08 -5.00 -18.82
C ARG A 16 4.03 -3.99 -19.26
N LYS A 17 2.77 -4.40 -19.41
CA LYS A 17 1.65 -3.50 -19.75
C LYS A 17 1.18 -2.68 -18.55
N GLN A 18 1.49 -3.14 -17.35
CA GLN A 18 1.04 -2.50 -16.12
C GLN A 18 1.79 -1.22 -15.82
N ARG A 19 1.05 -0.26 -15.28
CA ARG A 19 1.56 1.07 -14.97
C ARG A 19 1.54 1.41 -13.50
N LEU A 20 0.85 0.63 -12.67
CA LEU A 20 0.66 0.92 -11.25
C LEU A 20 1.23 -0.20 -10.39
N PHE A 21 2.30 0.15 -9.69
CA PHE A 21 2.99 -0.69 -8.74
C PHE A 21 2.88 -0.10 -7.33
N SER A 22 3.16 -0.93 -6.33
CA SER A 22 3.42 -0.46 -4.97
C SER A 22 4.70 -1.10 -4.45
N ILE A 23 5.42 -0.40 -3.57
CA ILE A 23 6.68 -0.86 -3.00
C ILE A 23 6.84 -0.34 -1.56
N GLY A 24 7.47 -1.14 -0.72
CA GLY A 24 7.91 -0.75 0.62
C GLY A 24 9.41 -0.60 0.66
N HIS A 25 9.94 0.49 1.23
CA HIS A 25 11.40 0.60 1.38
C HIS A 25 11.95 -0.32 2.48
N SER A 26 11.13 -0.68 3.47
CA SER A 26 11.51 -1.56 4.58
C SER A 26 12.85 -1.13 5.22
N ASN A 27 13.71 -2.11 5.48
CA ASN A 27 15.10 -1.96 5.85
C ASN A 27 16.06 -2.24 4.68
N HIS A 28 15.61 -2.08 3.43
CA HIS A 28 16.45 -2.35 2.27
C HIS A 28 17.67 -1.44 2.22
N ASP A 29 18.76 -1.98 1.66
CA ASP A 29 19.83 -1.14 1.14
C ASP A 29 19.28 -0.26 0.00
N GLN A 30 19.77 0.98 -0.12
CA GLN A 30 19.28 1.91 -1.12
C GLN A 30 19.54 1.39 -2.55
N ALA A 31 20.70 0.78 -2.81
CA ALA A 31 21.01 0.26 -4.13
C ALA A 31 20.12 -0.92 -4.51
N TRP A 32 19.77 -1.78 -3.54
CA TRP A 32 18.79 -2.86 -3.79
C TRP A 32 17.41 -2.30 -4.12
N PHE A 33 16.93 -1.34 -3.32
CA PHE A 33 15.64 -0.69 -3.56
C PHE A 33 15.56 -0.04 -4.97
N LEU A 34 16.61 0.68 -5.38
CA LEU A 34 16.66 1.27 -6.72
C LEU A 34 16.71 0.22 -7.83
N GLN A 35 17.42 -0.90 -7.63
CA GLN A 35 17.41 -2.01 -8.57
C GLN A 35 16.02 -2.62 -8.75
N LEU A 36 15.23 -2.75 -7.68
CA LEU A 36 13.84 -3.21 -7.77
C LEU A 36 13.01 -2.32 -8.70
N LEU A 37 13.16 -0.99 -8.56
CA LEU A 37 12.47 -0.02 -9.41
C LEU A 37 12.91 -0.12 -10.89
N GLN A 38 14.21 -0.24 -11.14
CA GLN A 38 14.74 -0.34 -12.51
C GLN A 38 14.32 -1.63 -13.21
N ARG A 39 14.37 -2.78 -12.51
CA ARG A 39 13.94 -4.09 -13.05
C ARG A 39 12.47 -4.11 -13.43
N THR A 40 11.67 -3.31 -12.75
CA THR A 40 10.24 -3.12 -13.05
C THR A 40 9.98 -1.88 -13.91
N SER A 41 11.02 -1.23 -14.45
CA SER A 41 10.91 -0.07 -15.35
C SER A 41 10.03 1.06 -14.80
N ILE A 42 10.05 1.27 -13.49
CA ILE A 42 9.36 2.39 -12.85
C ILE A 42 9.96 3.69 -13.34
N THR A 43 9.11 4.64 -13.73
CA THR A 43 9.52 5.99 -14.18
C THR A 43 9.16 7.07 -13.19
N ALA A 44 8.28 6.79 -12.21
CA ALA A 44 7.95 7.73 -11.14
C ALA A 44 7.65 7.00 -9.82
N VAL A 45 8.07 7.59 -8.71
CA VAL A 45 7.70 7.17 -7.35
C VAL A 45 6.72 8.17 -6.77
N ALA A 46 5.56 7.67 -6.36
CA ALA A 46 4.57 8.42 -5.60
C ALA A 46 4.72 8.06 -4.12
N ASP A 47 5.33 8.95 -3.34
CA ASP A 47 5.54 8.76 -1.91
C ASP A 47 4.28 9.08 -1.13
N VAL A 48 3.61 8.03 -0.64
CA VAL A 48 2.36 8.14 0.12
C VAL A 48 2.59 8.10 1.63
N ARG A 49 3.84 8.19 2.11
CA ARG A 49 4.13 8.24 3.55
C ARG A 49 3.67 9.59 4.09
N SER A 50 2.91 9.61 5.18
CA SER A 50 2.51 10.90 5.81
C SER A 50 3.70 11.71 6.31
N GLN A 51 4.78 11.03 6.70
CA GLN A 51 6.03 11.61 7.17
C GLN A 51 7.20 10.88 6.49
N PRO A 52 7.75 11.42 5.39
CA PRO A 52 8.82 10.78 4.63
C PRO A 52 10.21 11.03 5.26
N PHE A 53 10.29 10.88 6.59
CA PHE A 53 11.50 11.08 7.39
C PHE A 53 11.64 9.99 8.45
N SER A 54 12.85 9.45 8.56
CA SER A 54 13.24 8.42 9.51
C SER A 54 14.67 8.67 9.98
N ARG A 55 14.88 8.58 11.29
CA ARG A 55 16.24 8.56 11.87
C ARG A 55 16.95 7.23 11.62
N ARG A 56 16.18 6.13 11.51
CA ARG A 56 16.70 4.78 11.34
C ARG A 56 17.09 4.48 9.89
N PHE A 57 16.37 5.07 8.94
CA PHE A 57 16.58 4.86 7.50
C PHE A 57 16.74 6.19 6.76
N PRO A 58 17.78 6.97 7.09
CA PRO A 58 17.97 8.31 6.53
C PRO A 58 18.12 8.33 5.01
N GLN A 59 18.58 7.23 4.40
CA GLN A 59 18.68 7.07 2.94
C GLN A 59 17.32 7.10 2.21
N PHE A 60 16.22 6.87 2.94
CA PHE A 60 14.86 6.99 2.41
C PHE A 60 14.15 8.27 2.86
N ASN A 61 14.87 9.22 3.48
CA ASN A 61 14.32 10.54 3.73
C ASN A 61 14.13 11.27 2.42
N TRP A 62 13.07 12.07 2.33
CA TRP A 62 12.64 12.70 1.08
C TRP A 62 13.79 13.32 0.24
N PRO A 63 14.67 14.20 0.77
CA PRO A 63 15.71 14.80 -0.05
C PRO A 63 16.72 13.79 -0.62
N GLU A 64 17.10 12.78 0.17
CA GLU A 64 18.07 11.77 -0.24
C GLU A 64 17.49 10.80 -1.25
N LEU A 65 16.23 10.40 -1.03
CA LEU A 65 15.53 9.51 -1.94
C LEU A 65 15.27 10.20 -3.28
N GLU A 66 14.79 11.45 -3.28
CA GLU A 66 14.55 12.20 -4.51
C GLU A 66 15.84 12.36 -5.33
N ARG A 67 16.96 12.68 -4.68
CA ARG A 67 18.26 12.79 -5.34
C ARG A 67 18.69 11.46 -5.97
N ALA A 68 18.50 10.35 -5.26
CA ALA A 68 18.86 9.02 -5.75
C ALA A 68 17.98 8.58 -6.93
N LEU A 69 16.67 8.86 -6.89
CA LEU A 69 15.74 8.58 -7.99
C LEU A 69 16.05 9.43 -9.22
N ARG A 70 16.34 10.73 -9.03
CA ARG A 70 16.70 11.64 -10.13
C ARG A 70 17.96 11.20 -10.88
N ALA A 71 18.93 10.61 -10.19
CA ALA A 71 20.13 10.05 -10.83
C ALA A 71 19.85 8.86 -11.76
N LEU A 72 18.63 8.30 -11.70
CA LEU A 72 18.15 7.21 -12.55
C LEU A 72 17.02 7.64 -13.49
N ASP A 73 16.80 8.95 -13.65
CA ASP A 73 15.69 9.54 -14.40
C ASP A 73 14.29 9.09 -13.92
N ILE A 74 14.18 8.75 -12.63
CA ILE A 74 12.91 8.42 -11.99
C ILE A 74 12.36 9.67 -11.30
N GLY A 75 11.15 10.06 -11.69
CA GLY A 75 10.42 11.16 -11.05
C GLY A 75 10.03 10.86 -9.60
N TYR A 76 9.87 11.89 -8.79
CA TYR A 76 9.39 11.77 -7.41
C TYR A 76 8.22 12.74 -7.20
N ALA A 77 7.14 12.24 -6.60
CA ALA A 77 6.00 13.05 -6.19
C ALA A 77 5.62 12.70 -4.76
N PHE A 78 5.52 13.72 -3.89
CA PHE A 78 5.01 13.54 -2.54
C PHE A 78 3.48 13.63 -2.54
N LEU A 79 2.82 12.54 -2.18
CA LEU A 79 1.35 12.44 -2.07
C LEU A 79 0.89 12.11 -0.65
N GLY A 80 1.78 12.14 0.34
CA GLY A 80 1.47 11.82 1.74
C GLY A 80 0.44 12.75 2.38
N GLU A 81 0.24 13.95 1.85
CA GLU A 81 -0.85 14.85 2.27
C GLU A 81 -2.22 14.31 1.87
N PHE A 82 -2.34 13.74 0.66
CA PHE A 82 -3.61 13.25 0.12
C PHE A 82 -3.90 11.79 0.49
N LEU A 83 -2.85 10.96 0.48
CA LEU A 83 -2.96 9.50 0.54
C LEU A 83 -2.24 8.91 1.77
N GLY A 84 -1.78 9.75 2.70
CA GLY A 84 -1.05 9.30 3.89
C GLY A 84 -1.90 8.54 4.90
N GLY A 85 -1.36 7.46 5.48
CA GLY A 85 -2.01 6.66 6.53
C GLY A 85 -2.06 7.31 7.92
N ARG A 86 -1.84 8.63 8.03
CA ARG A 86 -1.86 9.41 9.28
C ARG A 86 -2.54 10.76 9.03
N PRO A 87 -3.86 10.78 8.84
CA PRO A 87 -4.59 12.01 8.55
C PRO A 87 -4.51 12.99 9.72
N ARG A 88 -4.55 14.29 9.42
CA ARG A 88 -4.52 15.36 10.43
C ARG A 88 -5.83 15.53 11.18
N HIS A 89 -6.96 15.24 10.53
CA HIS A 89 -8.29 15.44 11.11
C HIS A 89 -8.65 14.30 12.07
N LEU A 90 -8.88 14.63 13.34
CA LEU A 90 -9.20 13.65 14.39
C LEU A 90 -10.52 12.91 14.15
N GLY A 91 -11.47 13.49 13.39
CA GLY A 91 -12.72 12.80 13.01
C GLY A 91 -12.52 11.58 12.09
N LEU A 92 -11.31 11.39 11.55
CA LEU A 92 -10.91 10.25 10.74
C LEU A 92 -10.31 9.11 11.58
N TYR A 93 -10.43 9.21 12.91
CA TYR A 93 -10.05 8.16 13.85
C TYR A 93 -11.31 7.59 14.51
N ASP A 94 -11.28 6.31 14.85
CA ASP A 94 -12.28 5.66 15.67
C ASP A 94 -12.14 6.05 17.15
N PRO A 95 -13.10 5.68 18.02
CA PRO A 95 -13.01 5.98 19.46
C PRO A 95 -11.75 5.44 20.15
N GLU A 96 -11.15 4.38 19.62
CA GLU A 96 -9.89 3.78 20.08
C GLU A 96 -8.64 4.50 19.54
N GLY A 97 -8.83 5.60 18.80
CA GLY A 97 -7.79 6.45 18.26
C GLY A 97 -7.05 5.84 17.07
N GLN A 98 -7.61 4.84 16.41
CA GLN A 98 -7.08 4.22 15.20
C GLN A 98 -7.68 4.86 13.95
N VAL A 99 -6.86 5.03 12.90
CA VAL A 99 -7.31 5.62 11.64
C VAL A 99 -8.40 4.74 11.01
N ASP A 100 -9.54 5.35 10.72
CA ASP A 100 -10.65 4.73 9.99
C ASP A 100 -10.44 4.94 8.48
N TYR A 101 -9.89 3.92 7.81
CA TYR A 101 -9.63 3.99 6.38
C TYR A 101 -10.89 4.13 5.53
N GLU A 102 -12.04 3.62 5.95
CA GLU A 102 -13.30 3.77 5.21
C GLU A 102 -13.73 5.24 5.21
N ARG A 103 -13.61 5.94 6.35
CA ARG A 103 -13.83 7.40 6.43
C ARG A 103 -12.80 8.19 5.64
N VAL A 104 -11.52 7.85 5.73
CA VAL A 104 -10.46 8.53 4.95
C VAL A 104 -10.76 8.44 3.46
N ARG A 105 -11.17 7.27 2.97
CA ARG A 105 -11.52 7.04 1.57
C ARG A 105 -12.69 7.89 1.08
N GLN A 106 -13.58 8.31 1.96
CA GLN A 106 -14.72 9.18 1.61
C GLN A 106 -14.35 10.67 1.52
N THR A 107 -13.16 11.07 1.97
CA THR A 107 -12.76 12.48 1.96
C THR A 107 -12.44 12.98 0.55
N GLU A 108 -12.78 14.24 0.26
CA GLU A 108 -12.43 14.90 -1.01
C GLU A 108 -10.92 14.89 -1.27
N MET A 109 -10.13 15.11 -0.22
CA MET A 109 -8.66 15.10 -0.28
C MET A 109 -8.13 13.74 -0.78
N PHE A 110 -8.65 12.64 -0.25
CA PHE A 110 -8.25 11.31 -0.72
C PHE A 110 -8.67 11.08 -2.19
N GLN A 111 -9.89 11.46 -2.55
CA GLN A 111 -10.41 11.33 -3.91
C GLN A 111 -9.61 12.17 -4.94
N GLN A 112 -9.16 13.36 -4.55
CA GLN A 112 -8.25 14.19 -5.34
C GLN A 112 -6.89 13.51 -5.50
N GLY A 113 -6.35 12.92 -4.43
CA GLY A 113 -5.09 12.17 -4.47
C GLY A 113 -5.12 11.01 -5.48
N LEU A 114 -6.22 10.25 -5.50
CA LEU A 114 -6.41 9.18 -6.49
C LEU A 114 -6.50 9.75 -7.92
N SER A 115 -7.25 10.84 -8.12
CA SER A 115 -7.40 11.45 -9.43
C SER A 115 -6.06 11.99 -9.98
N HIS A 116 -5.23 12.61 -9.13
CA HIS A 116 -3.88 13.05 -9.50
C HIS A 116 -2.99 11.87 -9.88
N LEU A 117 -3.04 10.77 -9.12
CA LEU A 117 -2.29 9.57 -9.43
C LEU A 117 -2.71 8.98 -10.80
N GLU A 118 -4.02 8.92 -11.08
CA GLU A 118 -4.55 8.44 -12.36
C GLU A 118 -4.10 9.28 -13.56
N GLU A 119 -3.95 10.60 -13.40
CA GLU A 119 -3.38 11.46 -14.44
C GLU A 119 -1.91 11.11 -14.72
N VAL A 120 -1.11 10.94 -13.66
CA VAL A 120 0.32 10.60 -13.78
C VAL A 120 0.50 9.24 -14.48
N LEU A 121 -0.40 8.28 -14.23
CA LEU A 121 -0.38 6.94 -14.85
C LEU A 121 -0.59 6.97 -16.38
N LYS A 122 -1.08 8.06 -16.97
CA LYS A 122 -1.25 8.17 -18.44
C LYS A 122 0.07 8.23 -19.20
N SER A 123 1.15 8.66 -18.56
CA SER A 123 2.48 8.77 -19.19
C SER A 123 3.60 8.11 -18.37
N ASN A 124 3.30 7.61 -17.17
CA ASN A 124 4.29 7.03 -16.28
C ASN A 124 3.95 5.61 -15.83
N ARG A 125 5.00 4.86 -15.49
CA ARG A 125 4.90 3.65 -14.69
C ARG A 125 5.26 4.01 -13.25
N VAL A 126 4.27 4.00 -12.37
CA VAL A 126 4.32 4.58 -11.03
C VAL A 126 4.46 3.49 -9.98
N ALA A 127 5.32 3.72 -8.98
CA ALA A 127 5.36 2.93 -7.75
C ALA A 127 4.85 3.75 -6.55
N LEU A 128 3.78 3.29 -5.89
CA LEU A 128 3.31 3.81 -4.61
C LEU A 128 4.25 3.37 -3.49
N LEU A 129 4.96 4.32 -2.89
CA LEU A 129 5.97 4.05 -1.87
C LEU A 129 5.41 4.19 -0.44
N CYS A 130 5.66 3.17 0.39
CA CYS A 130 5.47 3.22 1.85
C CYS A 130 6.70 2.68 2.60
N SER A 131 6.63 2.66 3.93
CA SER A 131 7.71 2.18 4.80
C SER A 131 7.74 0.65 4.94
N GLU A 132 6.59 0.01 5.12
CA GLU A 132 6.48 -1.42 5.37
C GLU A 132 6.69 -2.23 4.08
N GLU A 133 7.41 -3.36 4.15
CA GLU A 133 7.59 -4.25 3.00
C GLU A 133 6.24 -4.80 2.50
N ASP A 134 5.46 -5.43 3.39
CA ASP A 134 4.23 -6.12 3.03
C ASP A 134 3.05 -5.13 2.81
N PRO A 135 2.36 -5.17 1.66
CA PRO A 135 1.16 -4.35 1.44
C PRO A 135 0.05 -4.62 2.49
N LEU A 136 -0.05 -5.82 3.04
CA LEU A 136 -1.06 -6.17 4.06
C LEU A 136 -0.75 -5.59 5.44
N HIS A 137 0.39 -4.91 5.61
CA HIS A 137 0.83 -4.30 6.85
C HIS A 137 0.85 -2.77 6.83
N CYS A 138 0.35 -2.14 5.76
CA CYS A 138 0.39 -0.67 5.63
C CYS A 138 -0.86 -0.09 4.94
N HIS A 139 -1.00 1.23 5.02
CA HIS A 139 -2.10 1.94 4.37
C HIS A 139 -2.05 1.84 2.84
N ARG A 140 -0.87 1.64 2.25
CA ARG A 140 -0.75 1.49 0.77
C ARG A 140 -1.56 0.29 0.26
N GLY A 141 -1.53 -0.84 0.97
CA GLY A 141 -2.27 -2.03 0.59
C GLY A 141 -3.66 -2.14 1.22
N LEU A 142 -3.86 -1.58 2.41
CA LEU A 142 -5.14 -1.69 3.13
C LEU A 142 -6.13 -0.54 2.84
N MET A 143 -5.67 0.58 2.27
CA MET A 143 -6.50 1.77 2.01
C MET A 143 -6.42 2.21 0.54
N ILE A 144 -5.20 2.41 0.02
CA ILE A 144 -5.02 2.99 -1.31
C ILE A 144 -5.28 1.96 -2.42
N ALA A 145 -4.65 0.79 -2.33
CA ALA A 145 -4.79 -0.27 -3.33
C ALA A 145 -6.25 -0.72 -3.57
N PRO A 146 -7.06 -1.08 -2.55
CA PRO A 146 -8.46 -1.46 -2.78
C PRO A 146 -9.27 -0.33 -3.43
N ALA A 147 -9.02 0.92 -3.05
CA ALA A 147 -9.69 2.07 -3.67
C ALA A 147 -9.34 2.26 -5.16
N LEU A 148 -8.13 1.89 -5.57
CA LEU A 148 -7.70 1.91 -6.97
C LEU A 148 -8.29 0.71 -7.74
N VAL A 149 -8.37 -0.46 -7.12
CA VAL A 149 -9.02 -1.65 -7.69
C VAL A 149 -10.50 -1.39 -7.96
N GLU A 150 -11.22 -0.77 -7.03
CA GLU A 150 -12.62 -0.37 -7.21
C GLU A 150 -12.82 0.65 -8.36
N ARG A 151 -11.78 1.41 -8.71
CA ARG A 151 -11.74 2.29 -9.90
C ARG A 151 -11.31 1.57 -11.18
N GLY A 152 -11.18 0.25 -11.16
CA GLY A 152 -10.75 -0.56 -12.30
C GLY A 152 -9.25 -0.48 -12.59
N ARG A 153 -8.41 -0.10 -11.62
CA ARG A 153 -6.94 -0.10 -11.78
C ARG A 153 -6.33 -1.36 -11.21
N ALA A 154 -5.56 -2.06 -12.04
CA ALA A 154 -4.76 -3.19 -11.58
C ALA A 154 -3.54 -2.69 -10.78
N VAL A 155 -3.46 -3.08 -9.51
CA VAL A 155 -2.33 -2.77 -8.61
C VAL A 155 -1.44 -3.99 -8.48
N TRP A 156 -0.13 -3.79 -8.64
CA TRP A 156 0.88 -4.84 -8.55
C TRP A 156 1.88 -4.52 -7.42
N HIS A 157 1.98 -5.37 -6.42
CA HIS A 157 2.84 -5.17 -5.26
C HIS A 157 4.22 -5.76 -5.51
N LEU A 158 5.21 -4.89 -5.71
CA LEU A 158 6.62 -5.27 -5.78
C LEU A 158 7.12 -5.53 -4.36
N ARG A 159 7.53 -6.79 -4.13
CA ARG A 159 7.99 -7.29 -2.83
C ARG A 159 9.49 -7.11 -2.68
N GLY A 160 9.96 -7.20 -1.43
CA GLY A 160 11.35 -6.94 -1.07
C GLY A 160 12.36 -7.94 -1.66
N ASP A 161 11.91 -9.13 -2.05
CA ASP A 161 12.71 -10.14 -2.77
C ASP A 161 12.69 -9.94 -4.30
N GLY A 162 11.94 -8.96 -4.79
CA GLY A 162 11.75 -8.68 -6.21
C GLY A 162 10.63 -9.47 -6.88
N SER A 163 9.92 -10.33 -6.15
CA SER A 163 8.67 -10.93 -6.62
C SER A 163 7.58 -9.85 -6.78
N VAL A 164 6.59 -10.14 -7.62
CA VAL A 164 5.44 -9.25 -7.82
C VAL A 164 4.17 -10.02 -7.55
N GLU A 165 3.38 -9.49 -6.63
CA GLU A 165 2.10 -10.01 -6.18
C GLU A 165 0.98 -9.12 -6.73
N THR A 166 -0.03 -9.68 -7.39
CA THR A 166 -1.20 -8.90 -7.83
C THR A 166 -2.09 -8.53 -6.64
N ALA A 167 -2.94 -7.52 -6.79
CA ALA A 167 -3.94 -7.19 -5.77
C ALA A 167 -4.80 -8.41 -5.38
N ARG A 168 -5.22 -9.23 -6.36
CA ARG A 168 -6.00 -10.45 -6.11
C ARG A 168 -5.22 -11.48 -5.27
N GLN A 169 -3.93 -11.68 -5.56
CA GLN A 169 -3.08 -12.58 -4.76
C GLN A 169 -2.89 -12.06 -3.33
N ALA A 170 -2.71 -10.74 -3.16
CA ALA A 170 -2.62 -10.12 -1.85
C ALA A 170 -3.94 -10.25 -1.07
N GLU A 171 -5.09 -10.11 -1.74
CA GLU A 171 -6.43 -10.32 -1.18
C GLU A 171 -6.66 -11.77 -0.73
N ASP A 172 -6.27 -12.76 -1.54
CA ASP A 172 -6.38 -14.17 -1.18
C ASP A 172 -5.56 -14.48 0.08
N ARG A 173 -4.35 -13.88 0.17
CA ARG A 173 -3.50 -13.98 1.35
C ARG A 173 -4.08 -13.24 2.56
N LEU A 174 -4.72 -12.09 2.35
CA LEU A 174 -5.44 -11.35 3.38
C LEU A 174 -6.59 -12.16 3.99
N LEU A 175 -7.39 -12.83 3.17
CA LEU A 175 -8.45 -13.74 3.62
C LEU A 175 -7.88 -14.89 4.45
N ALA A 176 -6.79 -15.51 3.98
CA ALA A 176 -6.10 -16.57 4.72
C ALA A 176 -5.51 -16.09 6.07
N GLU A 177 -4.84 -14.94 6.11
CA GLU A 177 -4.22 -14.38 7.33
C GLU A 177 -5.24 -13.88 8.36
N THR A 178 -6.44 -13.51 7.91
CA THR A 178 -7.54 -13.11 8.78
C THR A 178 -8.43 -14.27 9.19
N GLY A 179 -8.45 -15.36 8.41
CA GLY A 179 -9.37 -16.48 8.58
C GLY A 179 -10.80 -16.16 8.15
N VAL A 180 -11.02 -15.00 7.53
CA VAL A 180 -12.33 -14.59 7.02
C VAL A 180 -12.66 -15.45 5.79
N GLY A 181 -13.87 -16.02 5.77
CA GLY A 181 -14.30 -16.93 4.70
C GLY A 181 -13.74 -18.34 4.82
N ALA A 182 -13.06 -18.71 5.92
CA ALA A 182 -12.67 -20.09 6.17
C ALA A 182 -13.91 -21.01 6.23
N GLY A 183 -13.85 -22.15 5.55
CA GLY A 183 -14.97 -23.06 5.31
C GLY A 183 -15.91 -22.65 4.17
N ILE A 184 -15.84 -21.39 3.70
CA ILE A 184 -16.63 -20.86 2.58
C ILE A 184 -15.78 -20.89 1.31
N LEU A 185 -14.59 -20.29 1.35
CA LEU A 185 -13.70 -20.11 0.20
C LEU A 185 -12.79 -21.31 -0.09
N ASP A 186 -12.61 -22.20 0.87
CA ASP A 186 -11.85 -23.45 0.79
C ASP A 186 -12.73 -24.70 1.00
N GLY A 187 -14.04 -24.48 1.17
CA GLY A 187 -15.02 -25.53 1.39
C GLY A 187 -15.56 -26.19 0.11
N LEU A 188 -16.47 -27.15 0.29
CA LEU A 188 -17.08 -27.91 -0.81
C LEU A 188 -17.79 -27.02 -1.86
N PHE A 189 -18.26 -25.85 -1.44
CA PHE A 189 -18.98 -24.89 -2.27
C PHE A 189 -18.14 -23.67 -2.69
N ALA A 190 -16.81 -23.72 -2.53
CA ALA A 190 -15.92 -22.61 -2.91
C ALA A 190 -16.14 -22.14 -4.35
N ALA A 191 -16.38 -23.08 -5.28
CA ALA A 191 -16.64 -22.77 -6.69
C ALA A 191 -18.01 -22.12 -6.96
N ALA A 192 -18.92 -22.13 -5.98
CA ALA A 192 -20.24 -21.50 -6.05
C ALA A 192 -20.27 -20.11 -5.42
N VAL A 193 -19.20 -19.68 -4.74
CA VAL A 193 -19.10 -18.35 -4.14
C VAL A 193 -19.07 -17.30 -5.25
N THR A 194 -19.99 -16.36 -5.18
CA THR A 194 -20.11 -15.25 -6.11
C THR A 194 -19.03 -14.20 -5.88
N GLU A 195 -18.77 -13.33 -6.87
CA GLU A 195 -17.84 -12.22 -6.70
C GLU A 195 -18.37 -11.19 -5.69
N GLU A 196 -19.71 -11.05 -5.58
CA GLU A 196 -20.35 -10.24 -4.55
C GLU A 196 -20.08 -10.78 -3.13
N GLU A 197 -20.29 -12.07 -2.88
CA GLU A 197 -20.00 -12.70 -1.59
C GLU A 197 -18.50 -12.61 -1.25
N ARG A 198 -17.62 -12.82 -2.23
CA ARG A 198 -16.16 -12.62 -2.06
C ARG A 198 -15.84 -11.18 -1.67
N SER A 199 -16.49 -10.20 -2.30
CA SER A 199 -16.29 -8.79 -2.02
C SER A 199 -16.72 -8.42 -0.59
N GLU A 200 -17.81 -9.01 -0.07
CA GLU A 200 -18.25 -8.80 1.31
C GLU A 200 -17.23 -9.36 2.33
N LEU A 201 -16.77 -10.58 2.10
CA LEU A 201 -15.72 -11.22 2.91
C LEU A 201 -14.43 -10.40 2.88
N LEU A 202 -14.04 -9.88 1.72
CA LEU A 202 -12.88 -9.00 1.62
C LEU A 202 -13.06 -7.70 2.40
N GLY A 203 -14.23 -7.07 2.34
CA GLY A 203 -14.51 -5.89 3.14
C GLY A 203 -14.30 -6.15 4.65
N GLU A 204 -14.75 -7.31 5.14
CA GLU A 204 -14.49 -7.73 6.51
C GLU A 204 -13.00 -7.96 6.80
N ALA A 205 -12.30 -8.69 5.91
CA ALA A 205 -10.87 -8.97 6.06
C ALA A 205 -10.03 -7.67 6.07
N TYR A 206 -10.34 -6.71 5.20
CA TYR A 206 -9.70 -5.39 5.18
C TYR A 206 -9.91 -4.64 6.49
N ARG A 207 -11.15 -4.56 6.99
CA ARG A 207 -11.44 -3.92 8.30
C ARG A 207 -10.69 -4.59 9.43
N MET A 208 -10.67 -5.93 9.45
CA MET A 208 -9.98 -6.71 10.47
C MET A 208 -8.46 -6.48 10.45
N GLN A 209 -7.85 -6.45 9.27
CA GLN A 209 -6.41 -6.20 9.15
C GLN A 209 -6.06 -4.73 9.39
N ALA A 210 -6.90 -3.78 8.97
CA ALA A 210 -6.77 -2.37 9.32
C ALA A 210 -6.75 -2.18 10.84
N ARG A 211 -7.62 -2.87 11.59
CA ARG A 211 -7.60 -2.83 13.07
C ARG A 211 -6.27 -3.28 13.68
N ARG A 212 -5.54 -4.17 13.01
CA ARG A 212 -4.22 -4.67 13.46
C ARG A 212 -3.06 -3.75 13.07
N ARG A 213 -3.19 -2.98 11.97
CA ARG A 213 -2.05 -2.36 11.28
C ARG A 213 -2.16 -0.85 11.06
N ALA A 214 -3.37 -0.31 11.02
CA ALA A 214 -3.59 1.12 10.82
C ALA A 214 -2.99 1.91 11.98
N PHE A 215 -2.49 3.11 11.67
CA PHE A 215 -1.90 3.99 12.66
C PHE A 215 -2.88 4.26 13.80
N ARG A 216 -2.35 4.29 15.03
CA ARG A 216 -3.09 4.65 16.23
C ARG A 216 -2.42 5.85 16.88
N LEU A 217 -3.23 6.83 17.28
CA LEU A 217 -2.79 7.92 18.12
C LEU A 217 -2.19 7.32 19.39
N ARG A 218 -1.12 7.94 19.90
CA ARG A 218 -0.65 7.59 21.24
C ARG A 218 -1.75 8.01 22.22
N PRO A 219 -2.05 7.20 23.25
CA PRO A 219 -2.89 7.67 24.34
C PRO A 219 -2.30 9.00 24.83
N ALA A 220 -3.16 9.99 25.08
CA ALA A 220 -2.73 11.12 25.88
C ALA A 220 -2.25 10.53 27.21
N VAL A 221 -0.95 10.63 27.49
CA VAL A 221 -0.46 10.37 28.84
C VAL A 221 -1.17 11.42 29.68
N ALA A 222 -1.95 11.00 30.68
CA ALA A 222 -2.38 11.94 31.70
C ALA A 222 -1.09 12.47 32.31
N ASP A 223 -0.81 13.76 32.12
CA ASP A 223 0.26 14.44 32.83
C ASP A 223 -0.13 14.45 34.32
N GLU A 224 0.18 13.36 35.02
CA GLU A 224 0.31 13.33 36.47
C GLU A 224 1.81 13.45 36.80
N GLU A 225 2.08 14.38 37.73
CA GLU A 225 3.38 14.72 38.37
C GLU A 225 4.26 15.70 37.57
N GLU A 226 4.68 16.87 38.07
CA GLU A 226 4.70 17.38 39.44
C GLU A 226 4.92 18.90 39.41
N ASN A 227 4.04 19.64 40.08
CA ASN A 227 4.29 21.01 40.51
C ASN A 227 4.70 20.95 41.98
N THR A 228 6.00 20.77 42.22
CA THR A 228 6.70 20.88 43.52
C THR A 228 8.13 21.29 43.18
N LYS A 229 8.38 22.60 43.05
CA LYS A 229 9.04 23.50 44.02
C LYS A 229 10.50 23.15 44.37
N GLU A 230 11.34 24.18 44.21
CA GLU A 230 12.47 24.60 45.07
C GLU A 230 13.14 23.57 46.00
#